data_AF-A0A2G8ID49-F1
#
_entry.id   AF-A0A2G8ID49-F1
#
_cell.length_a   1.000
_cell.length_b   1.000
_cell.length_c   1.000
_cell.angle_alpha   90.00
_cell.angle_beta   90.00
_cell.angle_gamma   90.00
#
_symmetry.space_group_name_H-M   'P 1'
#
loop_
_entity.id
_entity.type
_entity.pdbx_description
1 polymer ?
#
loop_
_entity_poly.entity_id
_entity_poly.type
_entity_poly.pdbx_seq_one_letter_code
_entity_poly.pdbx_strand_id
1 'polypeptide(L)'
;MDIAHYFNHPEDLNKETLYDLRSLIALYPFYQPARVLLLKNLFLLHDSTFDEELRRAAIYITDRRILFDLVESAHYQLCTSVAQEAATTASKEETAPKTEANRTVSLIDSFLEQIPKDTEEAAESGRKPTPADATVDYVAFLMQSEKQEKKEKAVPELRGQSLIDDFIYNEGGKIVLQEDTEYEPETVEESSAEEVEIEENGYFTETLARIYIKQGRYSKALEIIQRLNLVYPKKNRYFADQIRFLEKLIINNNKK
;
A
#
# COMPACT_ATOMS: atom_id res chain seq x y z
N MET A 1 -30.59 -16.39 27.63
CA MET A 1 -29.45 -15.49 27.35
C MET A 1 -30.00 -14.07 27.23
N ASP A 2 -29.72 -13.20 28.20
CA ASP A 2 -30.24 -11.82 28.21
C ASP A 2 -29.25 -10.86 27.53
N ILE A 3 -29.51 -10.58 26.26
CA ILE A 3 -28.60 -9.83 25.39
C ILE A 3 -28.48 -8.37 25.82
N ALA A 4 -29.55 -7.79 26.36
CA ALA A 4 -29.55 -6.39 26.80
C ALA A 4 -28.60 -6.19 27.98
N HIS A 5 -28.51 -7.18 28.88
CA HIS A 5 -27.58 -7.16 30.01
C HIS A 5 -26.12 -7.07 29.54
N TYR A 6 -25.71 -7.92 28.59
CA TYR A 6 -24.32 -7.97 28.12
C TYR A 6 -23.88 -6.75 27.31
N PHE A 7 -24.82 -5.97 26.77
CA PHE A 7 -24.48 -4.68 26.15
C PHE A 7 -24.07 -3.63 27.19
N ASN A 8 -24.67 -3.66 28.37
CA ASN A 8 -24.32 -2.76 29.47
C ASN A 8 -23.12 -3.29 30.28
N HIS A 9 -22.96 -4.61 30.35
CA HIS A 9 -21.91 -5.31 31.09
C HIS A 9 -21.14 -6.26 30.17
N PRO A 10 -20.24 -5.73 29.31
CA PRO A 10 -19.44 -6.55 28.41
C PRO A 10 -18.40 -7.42 29.14
N GLU A 11 -18.09 -7.12 30.40
CA GLU A 11 -17.15 -7.87 31.23
C GLU A 11 -17.64 -9.28 31.59
N ASP A 12 -18.95 -9.50 31.59
CA ASP A 12 -19.55 -10.80 31.93
C ASP A 12 -19.52 -11.81 30.76
N LEU A 13 -18.95 -11.42 29.62
CA LEU A 13 -18.82 -12.26 28.44
C LEU A 13 -17.76 -13.35 28.67
N ASN A 14 -18.23 -14.61 28.65
CA ASN A 14 -17.44 -15.81 28.93
C ASN A 14 -17.55 -16.86 27.81
N LYS A 15 -16.79 -17.95 27.89
CA LYS A 15 -16.84 -19.06 26.90
C LYS A 15 -18.22 -19.70 26.77
N GLU A 16 -19.01 -19.77 27.84
CA GLU A 16 -20.39 -20.26 27.80
C GLU A 16 -21.29 -19.34 26.98
N THR A 17 -21.19 -18.03 27.23
CA THR A 17 -21.94 -17.02 26.48
C THR A 17 -21.61 -17.04 24.99
N LEU A 18 -20.37 -17.40 24.62
CA LEU A 18 -19.96 -17.57 23.23
C LEU A 18 -20.71 -18.74 22.58
N TYR A 19 -20.83 -19.89 23.26
CA TYR A 19 -21.58 -21.03 22.76
C TYR A 19 -23.06 -20.68 22.57
N ASP A 20 -23.66 -20.02 23.56
CA ASP A 20 -25.04 -19.56 23.49
C ASP A 20 -25.26 -18.61 22.31
N LEU A 21 -24.36 -17.64 22.11
CA LEU A 21 -24.43 -16.69 20.98
C LEU A 21 -24.27 -17.38 19.63
N ARG A 22 -23.38 -18.37 19.52
CA ARG A 22 -23.24 -19.18 18.31
C ARG A 22 -24.53 -19.97 18.02
N SER A 23 -25.13 -20.58 19.03
CA SER A 23 -26.40 -21.30 18.89
C SER A 23 -27.53 -20.37 18.46
N LEU A 24 -27.58 -19.16 19.02
CA LEU A 24 -28.59 -18.15 18.71
C LEU A 24 -28.45 -17.64 17.28
N ILE A 25 -27.22 -17.41 16.81
CA ILE A 25 -26.94 -16.97 15.44
C ILE A 25 -27.23 -18.08 14.43
N ALA A 26 -27.03 -19.36 14.80
CA ALA A 26 -27.44 -20.48 13.97
C ALA A 26 -28.97 -20.53 13.77
N LEU A 27 -29.74 -20.21 14.82
CA LEU A 27 -31.20 -20.12 14.75
C LEU A 27 -31.69 -18.84 14.03
N TYR A 28 -31.00 -17.71 14.25
CA TYR A 28 -31.39 -16.40 13.73
C TYR A 28 -30.20 -15.71 13.02
N PRO A 29 -29.89 -16.08 11.77
CA PRO A 29 -28.71 -15.57 11.07
C PRO A 29 -28.71 -14.06 10.82
N PHE A 30 -29.86 -13.39 10.81
CA PHE A 30 -29.95 -11.94 10.55
C PHE A 30 -30.02 -11.09 11.82
N TYR A 31 -29.84 -11.70 13.00
CA TYR A 31 -29.96 -10.98 14.26
C TYR A 31 -28.69 -10.18 14.58
N GLN A 32 -28.67 -8.92 14.13
CA GLN A 32 -27.50 -8.03 14.19
C GLN A 32 -26.94 -7.82 15.62
N PRO A 33 -27.75 -7.56 16.66
CA PRO A 33 -27.23 -7.35 18.02
C PRO A 33 -26.46 -8.56 18.53
N ALA A 34 -26.96 -9.79 18.29
CA ALA A 34 -26.24 -10.99 18.69
C ALA A 34 -24.92 -11.17 17.94
N ARG A 35 -24.83 -10.78 16.66
CA ARG A 35 -23.57 -10.81 15.90
C ARG A 35 -22.55 -9.81 16.43
N VAL A 36 -22.98 -8.59 16.74
CA VAL A 36 -22.11 -7.58 17.34
C VAL A 36 -21.62 -8.05 18.72
N LEU A 37 -22.50 -8.64 19.52
CA LEU A 37 -22.14 -9.17 20.83
C LEU A 37 -21.19 -10.38 20.72
N LEU A 38 -21.41 -11.27 19.75
CA LEU A 38 -20.50 -12.38 19.45
C LEU A 38 -19.10 -11.86 19.10
N LEU A 39 -19.00 -10.85 18.25
CA LEU A 39 -17.72 -10.23 17.90
C LEU A 39 -17.06 -9.59 19.11
N LYS A 40 -17.82 -8.88 19.95
CA LYS A 40 -17.29 -8.28 21.18
C LYS A 40 -16.75 -9.36 22.13
N ASN A 41 -17.44 -10.47 22.24
CA ASN A 41 -17.01 -11.61 23.06
C ASN A 41 -15.72 -12.24 22.51
N LEU A 42 -15.67 -12.54 21.21
CA LEU A 42 -14.48 -13.07 20.54
C LEU A 42 -13.26 -12.13 20.67
N PHE A 43 -13.50 -10.82 20.58
CA PHE A 43 -12.47 -9.80 20.76
C PHE A 43 -11.90 -9.80 22.18
N LEU A 44 -12.75 -9.87 23.20
CA LEU A 44 -12.33 -9.92 24.61
C LEU A 44 -11.58 -11.22 24.95
N LEU A 45 -12.02 -12.34 24.36
CA LEU A 45 -11.38 -13.64 24.56
C LEU A 45 -10.11 -13.84 23.71
N HIS A 46 -9.78 -12.88 22.84
CA HIS A 46 -8.66 -12.98 21.89
C HIS A 46 -8.67 -14.29 21.08
N ASP A 47 -9.86 -14.70 20.62
CA ASP A 47 -10.03 -15.92 19.83
C ASP A 47 -9.46 -15.74 18.41
N SER A 48 -8.72 -16.73 17.91
CA SER A 48 -8.15 -16.70 16.56
C SER A 48 -9.20 -16.67 15.46
N THR A 49 -10.41 -17.14 15.74
CA THR A 49 -11.55 -17.12 14.81
C THR A 49 -12.20 -15.75 14.65
N PHE A 50 -11.75 -14.74 15.43
CA PHE A 50 -12.29 -13.39 15.41
C PHE A 50 -12.34 -12.77 14.00
N ASP A 51 -11.23 -12.83 13.26
CA ASP A 51 -11.12 -12.19 11.95
C ASP A 51 -12.06 -12.80 10.91
N GLU A 52 -12.30 -14.11 10.98
CA GLU A 52 -13.23 -14.79 10.09
C GLU A 52 -14.67 -14.38 10.38
N GLU A 53 -15.07 -14.37 11.65
CA GLU A 53 -16.40 -13.95 12.06
C GLU A 53 -16.63 -12.45 11.83
N LEU A 54 -15.59 -11.61 11.96
CA LEU A 54 -15.65 -10.19 11.63
C LEU A 54 -16.00 -9.98 10.15
N ARG A 55 -15.31 -10.71 9.25
CA ARG A 55 -15.61 -10.67 7.81
C ARG A 55 -17.03 -11.14 7.50
N ARG A 56 -17.50 -12.21 8.16
CA ARG A 56 -18.88 -12.72 7.98
C ARG A 56 -19.91 -11.71 8.48
N ALA A 57 -19.69 -11.15 9.67
CA ALA A 57 -20.60 -10.20 10.30
C ALA A 57 -20.71 -8.88 9.51
N ALA A 58 -19.64 -8.46 8.84
CA ALA A 58 -19.64 -7.28 7.97
C ALA A 58 -20.65 -7.35 6.81
N ILE A 59 -21.10 -8.56 6.44
CA ILE A 59 -22.15 -8.76 5.43
C ILE A 59 -23.54 -8.51 6.02
N TYR A 60 -23.75 -8.87 7.29
CA TYR A 60 -25.06 -8.82 7.95
C TYR A 60 -25.33 -7.51 8.68
N ILE A 61 -24.28 -6.79 9.10
CA ILE A 61 -24.38 -5.54 9.86
C ILE A 61 -24.52 -4.36 8.89
N THR A 62 -25.55 -3.55 9.09
CA THR A 62 -25.84 -2.36 8.28
C THR A 62 -24.88 -1.21 8.59
N ASP A 63 -24.64 -0.93 9.88
CA ASP A 63 -23.72 0.12 10.30
C ASP A 63 -22.32 -0.42 10.59
N ARG A 64 -21.43 -0.28 9.62
CA ARG A 64 -20.02 -0.71 9.74
C ARG A 64 -19.19 0.17 10.66
N ARG A 65 -19.69 1.33 11.09
CA ARG A 65 -19.01 2.17 12.08
C ARG A 65 -18.85 1.45 13.40
N ILE A 66 -19.85 0.67 13.80
CA ILE A 66 -19.80 -0.15 15.02
C ILE A 66 -18.63 -1.15 14.98
N LEU A 67 -18.35 -1.73 13.80
CA LEU A 67 -17.21 -2.64 13.62
C LEU A 67 -15.88 -1.92 13.66
N PHE A 68 -15.79 -0.77 12.99
CA PHE A 68 -14.62 0.10 13.04
C PHE A 68 -14.35 0.54 14.48
N ASP A 69 -15.38 0.95 15.21
CA ASP A 69 -15.26 1.42 16.58
C ASP A 69 -14.78 0.31 17.51
N LEU A 70 -15.19 -0.94 17.25
CA LEU A 70 -14.79 -2.10 18.02
C LEU A 70 -13.32 -2.49 17.81
N VAL A 71 -12.81 -2.40 16.58
CA VAL A 71 -11.46 -2.88 16.22
C VAL A 71 -10.42 -1.77 16.29
N GLU A 72 -10.76 -0.58 15.79
CA GLU A 72 -9.78 0.38 15.31
C GLU A 72 -9.97 1.79 15.92
N SER A 73 -11.09 2.08 16.60
CA SER A 73 -11.33 3.44 17.18
C SER A 73 -10.17 3.94 18.05
N ALA A 74 -9.57 3.06 18.85
CA ALA A 74 -8.46 3.41 19.74
C ALA A 74 -7.24 3.94 18.96
N HIS A 75 -7.07 3.52 17.72
CA HIS A 75 -5.97 3.93 16.87
C HIS A 75 -6.21 5.28 16.17
N TYR A 76 -7.46 5.77 16.11
CA TYR A 76 -7.86 6.97 15.37
C TYR A 76 -8.40 8.09 16.28
N GLN A 77 -8.10 8.05 17.58
CA GLN A 77 -8.43 9.15 18.47
C GLN A 77 -7.59 10.38 18.10
N LEU A 78 -8.25 11.43 17.60
CA LEU A 78 -7.59 12.71 17.34
C LEU A 78 -7.14 13.32 18.68
N CYS A 79 -5.84 13.61 18.81
CA CYS A 79 -5.27 14.37 19.93
C CYS A 79 -5.81 15.81 19.94
N THR A 80 -7.06 15.98 20.35
CA THR A 80 -7.69 17.29 20.54
C THR A 80 -7.41 17.86 21.94
N SER A 81 -7.01 17.01 22.90
CA SER A 81 -6.72 17.39 24.29
C SER A 81 -5.45 18.24 24.45
N VAL A 82 -4.39 17.97 23.68
CA VAL A 82 -3.12 18.71 23.79
C VAL A 82 -3.28 20.18 23.36
N ALA A 83 -4.20 20.48 22.45
CA ALA A 83 -4.48 21.83 21.98
C ALA A 83 -5.32 22.67 22.96
N GLN A 84 -6.15 22.03 23.80
CA GLN A 84 -7.04 22.75 24.73
C GLN A 84 -6.36 23.10 26.06
N GLU A 85 -5.36 22.33 26.49
CA GLU A 85 -4.58 22.64 27.70
C GLU A 85 -3.57 23.79 27.48
N ALA A 86 -3.02 23.91 26.26
CA ALA A 86 -2.10 24.99 25.88
C ALA A 86 -2.78 26.37 25.72
N ALA A 87 -4.09 26.41 25.46
CA ALA A 87 -4.82 27.68 25.31
C ALA A 87 -5.15 28.34 26.67
N THR A 88 -5.20 27.56 27.76
CA THR A 88 -5.51 28.07 29.10
C THR A 88 -4.33 28.70 29.83
N THR A 89 -3.08 28.42 29.44
CA THR A 89 -1.87 28.92 30.12
C THR A 89 -1.31 30.23 29.55
N ALA A 90 -1.78 30.69 28.38
CA ALA A 90 -1.22 31.87 27.70
C ALA A 90 -1.81 33.24 28.15
N SER A 91 -2.68 33.29 29.18
CA SER A 91 -3.40 34.51 29.58
C SER A 91 -2.84 35.21 30.83
N LYS A 92 -1.63 34.88 31.28
CA LYS A 92 -0.93 35.63 32.34
C LYS A 92 0.55 35.77 32.01
N GLU A 93 0.92 36.93 31.47
CA GLU A 93 1.96 37.83 32.00
C GLU A 93 2.45 38.80 30.91
N GLU A 94 2.11 40.08 31.08
CA GLU A 94 2.89 41.19 30.53
C GLU A 94 3.65 41.86 31.69
N THR A 95 4.98 41.98 31.58
CA THR A 95 5.74 43.20 31.94
C THR A 95 7.09 43.23 31.20
N ALA A 96 7.35 44.34 30.50
CA ALA A 96 8.51 44.64 29.64
C ALA A 96 9.73 45.20 30.45
N PRO A 97 10.83 45.77 29.87
CA PRO A 97 11.34 45.82 28.48
C PRO A 97 12.87 45.52 28.32
N LYS A 98 13.37 45.26 27.08
CA LYS A 98 14.57 45.91 26.43
C LYS A 98 15.12 45.15 25.20
N THR A 99 15.47 45.97 24.20
CA THR A 99 16.33 45.74 23.00
C THR A 99 15.67 45.13 21.76
N GLU A 100 15.40 46.00 20.78
CA GLU A 100 14.73 45.74 19.49
C GLU A 100 15.62 45.09 18.42
N ALA A 101 16.73 44.48 18.81
CA ALA A 101 17.41 43.51 17.96
C ALA A 101 17.01 42.15 18.51
N ASN A 102 16.29 41.37 17.71
CA ASN A 102 16.02 39.93 17.92
C ASN A 102 14.66 39.55 18.52
N ARG A 103 13.60 40.39 18.43
CA ARG A 103 12.23 39.89 18.69
C ARG A 103 11.89 38.75 17.72
N THR A 104 12.22 38.91 16.44
CA THR A 104 12.01 37.88 15.42
C THR A 104 12.86 36.64 15.70
N VAL A 105 14.13 36.80 16.06
CA VAL A 105 15.02 35.67 16.38
C VAL A 105 14.58 34.95 17.65
N SER A 106 14.14 35.66 18.69
CA SER A 106 13.61 35.06 19.92
C SER A 106 12.30 34.30 19.66
N LEU A 107 11.44 34.80 18.77
CA LEU A 107 10.23 34.08 18.34
C LEU A 107 10.59 32.84 17.52
N ILE A 108 11.58 32.94 16.62
CA ILE A 108 12.09 31.81 15.84
C ILE A 108 12.70 30.75 16.76
N ASP A 109 13.56 31.13 17.71
CA ASP A 109 14.18 30.21 18.67
C ASP A 109 13.12 29.54 19.55
N SER A 110 12.14 30.30 20.06
CA SER A 110 11.03 29.72 20.84
C SER A 110 10.18 28.74 20.01
N PHE A 111 10.02 29.00 18.71
CA PHE A 111 9.29 28.13 17.80
C PHE A 111 10.10 26.87 17.47
N LEU A 112 11.40 27.01 17.20
CA LEU A 112 12.31 25.89 16.95
C LEU A 112 12.49 24.99 18.18
N GLU A 113 12.36 25.53 19.40
CA GLU A 113 12.32 24.76 20.65
C GLU A 113 10.97 24.05 20.89
N GLN A 114 9.87 24.60 20.37
CA GLN A 114 8.53 24.00 20.45
C GLN A 114 8.28 22.94 19.37
N ILE A 115 9.04 22.95 18.27
CA ILE A 115 9.10 21.80 17.37
C ILE A 115 9.73 20.67 18.18
N PRO A 116 9.03 19.54 18.41
CA PRO A 116 9.67 18.37 18.99
C PRO A 116 10.90 18.08 18.14
N LYS A 117 12.10 18.15 18.72
CA LYS A 117 13.26 17.54 18.07
C LYS A 117 12.82 16.12 17.77
N ASP A 118 12.75 15.78 16.49
CA ASP A 118 12.69 14.41 16.02
C ASP A 118 13.95 13.71 16.55
N THR A 119 13.90 13.36 17.83
CA THR A 119 14.51 12.14 18.30
C THR A 119 13.78 11.09 17.49
N GLU A 120 14.49 10.55 16.52
CA GLU A 120 14.06 9.50 15.58
C GLU A 120 13.52 8.23 16.30
N GLU A 121 13.41 8.27 17.63
CA GLU A 121 13.01 7.21 18.53
C GLU A 121 11.57 7.37 19.08
N ALA A 122 10.90 8.52 18.91
CA ALA A 122 9.60 8.79 19.58
C ALA A 122 8.34 8.51 18.73
N ALA A 123 8.46 8.06 17.48
CA ALA A 123 7.31 7.71 16.61
C ALA A 123 7.20 6.19 16.33
N GLU A 124 7.78 5.34 17.18
CA GLU A 124 7.50 3.90 17.15
C GLU A 124 6.18 3.54 17.85
N SER A 125 5.10 4.26 17.58
CA SER A 125 3.79 3.67 17.83
C SER A 125 3.66 2.48 16.87
N GLY A 126 3.64 1.25 17.39
CA GLY A 126 3.51 -0.01 16.65
C GLY A 126 2.18 -0.19 15.91
N ARG A 127 1.60 0.91 15.40
CA ARG A 127 0.38 0.90 14.61
C ARG A 127 0.68 0.35 13.22
N LYS A 128 -0.16 -0.60 12.79
CA LYS A 128 -0.10 -1.11 11.42
C LYS A 128 -0.75 -0.10 10.47
N PRO A 129 -0.09 0.28 9.37
CA PRO A 129 -0.66 1.20 8.41
C PRO A 129 -1.90 0.55 7.80
N THR A 130 -3.03 1.25 7.87
CA THR A 130 -4.32 0.77 7.36
C THR A 130 -4.59 1.40 5.99
N PRO A 131 -5.32 0.77 5.06
CA PRO A 131 -5.66 1.37 3.77
C PRO A 131 -6.34 2.75 3.85
N ALA A 132 -6.98 3.09 4.98
CA ALA A 132 -7.53 4.42 5.23
C ALA A 132 -6.45 5.51 5.34
N ASP A 133 -5.26 5.19 5.86
CA ASP A 133 -4.17 6.15 6.03
C ASP A 133 -3.62 6.64 4.68
N ALA A 134 -3.69 5.79 3.65
CA ALA A 134 -3.28 6.13 2.29
C ALA A 134 -4.10 7.26 1.65
N THR A 135 -5.32 7.51 2.16
CA THR A 135 -6.20 8.60 1.68
C THR A 135 -5.85 9.96 2.28
N VAL A 136 -5.19 9.98 3.44
CA VAL A 136 -4.81 11.19 4.16
C VAL A 136 -3.40 11.61 3.77
N ASP A 137 -2.43 10.68 3.81
CA ASP A 137 -1.06 10.91 3.38
C ASP A 137 -0.45 9.62 2.80
N TYR A 138 -0.43 9.55 1.47
CA TYR A 138 0.10 8.41 0.74
C TYR A 138 1.61 8.20 0.93
N VAL A 139 2.38 9.28 1.15
CA VAL A 139 3.84 9.20 1.30
C VAL A 139 4.20 8.61 2.65
N ALA A 140 3.55 9.08 3.71
CA ALA A 140 3.73 8.51 5.05
C ALA A 140 3.32 7.01 5.10
N PHE A 141 2.21 6.66 4.44
CA PHE A 141 1.75 5.27 4.32
C PHE A 141 2.80 4.37 3.64
N LEU A 142 3.36 4.80 2.50
CA LEU A 142 4.37 4.04 1.78
C LEU A 142 5.62 3.79 2.63
N MET A 143 6.16 4.84 3.26
CA MET A 143 7.34 4.74 4.13
C MET A 143 7.13 3.77 5.30
N GLN A 144 5.94 3.78 5.91
CA GLN A 144 5.59 2.89 7.01
C GLN A 144 5.40 1.44 6.56
N SER A 145 4.75 1.22 5.41
CA SER A 145 4.54 -0.12 4.83
C SER A 145 5.85 -0.81 4.44
N GLU A 146 6.79 -0.09 3.83
CA GLU A 146 8.12 -0.61 3.50
C GLU A 146 8.90 -1.03 4.75
N LYS A 147 8.75 -0.29 5.86
CA LYS A 147 9.40 -0.60 7.14
C LYS A 147 8.82 -1.89 7.76
N GLN A 148 7.52 -2.16 7.59
CA GLN A 148 6.89 -3.41 8.02
C GLN A 148 7.31 -4.60 7.16
N GLU A 149 7.33 -4.46 5.83
CA GLU A 149 7.82 -5.52 4.94
C GLU A 149 9.26 -5.91 5.28
N LYS A 150 10.12 -4.97 5.68
CA LYS A 150 11.48 -5.26 6.13
C LYS A 150 11.53 -6.08 7.43
N LYS A 151 10.56 -5.91 8.34
CA LYS A 151 10.44 -6.72 9.58
C LYS A 151 9.87 -8.11 9.31
N GLU A 152 8.93 -8.24 8.38
CA GLU A 152 8.32 -9.53 8.01
C GLU A 152 9.20 -10.37 7.05
N LYS A 153 10.11 -9.74 6.29
CA LYS A 153 11.14 -10.41 5.48
C LYS A 153 12.30 -11.00 6.30
N ALA A 154 12.20 -11.11 7.62
CA ALA A 154 12.98 -12.08 8.39
C ALA A 154 12.41 -13.49 8.10
N VAL A 155 12.65 -13.97 6.88
CA VAL A 155 12.20 -15.28 6.39
C VAL A 155 12.79 -16.33 7.34
N PRO A 156 12.01 -17.32 7.84
CA PRO A 156 12.60 -18.42 8.58
C PRO A 156 13.64 -19.10 7.68
N GLU A 157 14.90 -19.11 8.12
CA GLU A 157 16.00 -19.67 7.35
C GLU A 157 15.69 -21.13 7.02
N LEU A 158 15.58 -21.43 5.72
CA LEU A 158 15.46 -22.79 5.24
C LEU A 158 16.78 -23.52 5.57
N ARG A 159 16.69 -24.81 5.88
CA ARG A 159 17.89 -25.64 6.09
C ARG A 159 18.78 -25.57 4.86
N GLY A 160 19.98 -25.03 5.02
CA GLY A 160 20.99 -24.92 3.97
C GLY A 160 21.13 -23.54 3.31
N GLN A 161 20.40 -22.50 3.74
CA GLN A 161 20.64 -21.14 3.22
C GLN A 161 22.09 -20.68 3.47
N SER A 162 22.67 -21.02 4.62
CA SER A 162 24.07 -20.72 4.94
C SER A 162 25.07 -21.33 3.94
N LEU A 163 24.78 -22.54 3.43
CA LEU A 163 25.63 -23.21 2.42
C LEU A 163 25.53 -22.54 1.05
N ILE A 164 24.35 -22.00 0.70
CA ILE A 164 24.15 -21.28 -0.56
C ILE A 164 24.86 -19.93 -0.49
N ASP A 165 24.74 -19.23 0.63
CA ASP A 165 25.42 -17.96 0.85
C ASP A 165 26.95 -18.15 0.84
N ASP A 166 27.45 -19.19 1.53
CA ASP A 166 28.86 -19.54 1.48
C ASP A 166 29.33 -19.88 0.05
N PHE A 167 28.53 -20.60 -0.73
CA PHE A 167 28.85 -20.88 -2.14
C PHE A 167 28.89 -19.60 -3.00
N ILE A 168 27.88 -18.74 -2.89
CA ILE A 168 27.77 -17.53 -3.71
C ILE A 168 28.87 -16.51 -3.36
N TYR A 169 29.18 -16.35 -2.07
CA TYR A 169 30.05 -15.27 -1.60
C TYR A 169 31.49 -15.73 -1.34
N ASN A 170 31.72 -16.97 -0.92
CA ASN A 170 33.04 -17.46 -0.51
C ASN A 170 33.69 -18.40 -1.55
N GLU A 171 32.91 -19.18 -2.30
CA GLU A 171 33.46 -20.04 -3.37
C GLU A 171 33.55 -19.28 -4.69
N GLY A 172 34.70 -18.63 -4.93
CA GLY A 172 35.05 -17.98 -6.19
C GLY A 172 35.25 -18.91 -7.40
N GLY A 173 34.52 -20.04 -7.45
CA GLY A 173 34.53 -20.97 -8.58
C GLY A 173 33.83 -20.34 -9.77
N LYS A 174 34.58 -19.76 -10.70
CA LYS A 174 34.03 -19.39 -12.01
C LYS A 174 33.50 -20.66 -12.67
N ILE A 175 32.20 -20.71 -12.92
CA ILE A 175 31.60 -21.72 -13.79
C ILE A 175 32.16 -21.46 -15.19
N VAL A 176 33.16 -22.26 -15.59
CA VAL A 176 33.69 -22.24 -16.95
C VAL A 176 32.85 -23.20 -17.77
N LEU A 177 32.21 -22.68 -18.81
CA LEU A 177 31.55 -23.50 -19.82
C LEU A 177 32.58 -24.43 -20.44
N GLN A 178 32.34 -25.74 -20.39
CA GLN A 178 33.12 -26.69 -21.16
C GLN A 178 32.85 -26.45 -22.65
N GLU A 179 33.90 -26.43 -23.48
CA GLU A 179 33.77 -26.15 -24.92
C GLU A 179 33.03 -27.27 -25.66
N ASP A 180 33.05 -28.49 -25.12
CA ASP A 180 32.41 -29.66 -25.72
C ASP A 180 31.15 -30.06 -24.94
N THR A 181 30.00 -30.03 -25.60
CA THR A 181 28.70 -30.45 -25.04
C THR A 181 28.55 -31.98 -25.12
N GLU A 182 28.51 -32.69 -23.99
CA GLU A 182 28.31 -34.15 -23.96
C GLU A 182 26.87 -34.60 -24.26
N TYR A 183 25.91 -33.67 -24.30
CA TYR A 183 24.49 -33.98 -24.50
C TYR A 183 23.80 -32.91 -25.34
N GLU A 184 23.40 -33.28 -26.57
CA GLU A 184 22.45 -32.51 -27.37
C GLU A 184 21.05 -33.10 -27.16
N PRO A 185 20.08 -32.35 -26.62
CA PRO A 185 18.69 -32.79 -26.61
C PRO A 185 18.17 -32.83 -28.06
N GLU A 186 17.42 -33.88 -28.41
CA GLU A 186 16.68 -33.94 -29.69
C GLU A 186 15.67 -32.80 -29.74
N THR A 187 16.07 -31.67 -30.32
CA THR A 187 15.15 -30.58 -30.64
C THR A 187 14.27 -31.05 -31.78
N VAL A 188 12.97 -31.19 -31.48
CA VAL A 188 11.91 -31.28 -32.47
C VAL A 188 12.12 -30.15 -33.47
N GLU A 189 12.25 -30.55 -34.73
CA GLU A 189 12.55 -29.79 -35.93
C GLU A 189 12.31 -28.27 -35.82
N GLU A 190 13.39 -27.51 -36.02
CA GLU A 190 13.32 -26.15 -36.54
C GLU A 190 12.48 -26.15 -37.82
N SER A 191 11.23 -25.71 -37.69
CA SER A 191 10.53 -25.10 -38.81
C SER A 191 10.36 -23.62 -38.52
N SER A 192 11.00 -22.85 -39.39
CA SER A 192 10.69 -21.46 -39.70
C SER A 192 11.18 -20.41 -38.71
N ALA A 193 12.35 -19.87 -39.04
CA ALA A 193 12.64 -18.45 -38.90
C ALA A 193 11.64 -17.62 -39.74
N GLU A 194 10.38 -17.65 -39.35
CA GLU A 194 9.35 -16.76 -39.85
C GLU A 194 9.58 -15.40 -39.22
N GLU A 195 10.03 -14.45 -40.03
CA GLU A 195 9.80 -13.04 -39.77
C GLU A 195 8.33 -12.91 -39.36
N VAL A 196 8.08 -12.58 -38.09
CA VAL A 196 6.71 -12.28 -37.64
C VAL A 196 6.31 -10.99 -38.36
N GLU A 197 5.73 -11.15 -39.55
CA GLU A 197 4.84 -10.17 -40.15
C GLU A 197 3.75 -9.95 -39.11
N ILE A 198 3.84 -8.83 -38.39
CA ILE A 198 2.81 -8.42 -37.46
C ILE A 198 1.59 -8.12 -38.33
N GLU A 199 0.69 -9.10 -38.39
CA GLU A 199 -0.58 -9.05 -39.10
C GLU A 199 -1.28 -7.70 -38.93
N GLU A 200 -1.97 -7.27 -39.98
CA GLU A 200 -2.76 -6.03 -40.06
C GLU A 200 -3.85 -5.89 -38.96
N ASN A 201 -4.02 -6.88 -38.09
CA ASN A 201 -4.99 -6.97 -37.00
C ASN A 201 -4.37 -6.96 -35.58
N GLY A 202 -3.08 -6.61 -35.45
CA GLY A 202 -2.47 -6.43 -34.13
C GLY A 202 -3.20 -5.39 -33.27
N TYR A 203 -3.38 -5.67 -31.98
CA TYR A 203 -3.96 -4.72 -31.03
C TYR A 203 -3.03 -3.52 -30.81
N PHE A 204 -3.37 -2.40 -31.43
CA PHE A 204 -2.62 -1.15 -31.31
C PHE A 204 -2.93 -0.41 -30.02
N THR A 205 -1.90 -0.13 -29.22
CA THR A 205 -2.02 0.60 -27.94
C THR A 205 -0.96 1.69 -27.84
N GLU A 206 -1.26 2.74 -27.07
CA GLU A 206 -0.32 3.87 -26.87
C GLU A 206 0.98 3.41 -26.20
N THR A 207 0.89 2.45 -25.27
CA THR A 207 2.05 1.86 -24.58
C THR A 207 2.97 1.14 -25.57
N LEU A 208 2.40 0.39 -26.51
CA LEU A 208 3.13 -0.30 -27.57
C LEU A 208 3.82 0.71 -28.52
N ALA A 209 3.17 1.83 -28.86
CA ALA A 209 3.83 2.92 -29.59
C ALA A 209 5.04 3.49 -28.81
N ARG A 210 4.90 3.72 -27.49
CA ARG A 210 6.01 4.20 -26.64
C ARG A 210 7.19 3.22 -26.61
N ILE A 211 6.94 1.92 -26.65
CA ILE A 211 7.99 0.89 -26.72
C ILE A 211 8.76 1.02 -28.04
N TYR A 212 8.08 1.16 -29.17
CA TYR A 212 8.76 1.35 -30.47
C TYR A 212 9.57 2.64 -30.55
N ILE A 213 9.12 3.73 -29.92
CA ILE A 213 9.89 4.97 -29.80
C ILE A 213 11.19 4.73 -29.03
N LYS A 214 11.12 4.02 -27.88
CA LYS A 214 12.31 3.67 -27.09
C LYS A 214 13.28 2.77 -27.85
N GLN A 215 12.77 1.91 -28.73
CA GLN A 215 13.57 1.04 -29.60
C GLN A 215 14.12 1.77 -30.85
N GLY A 216 13.82 3.06 -31.04
CA GLY A 216 14.26 3.84 -32.20
C GLY A 216 13.49 3.52 -33.50
N ARG A 217 12.46 2.68 -33.46
CA ARG A 217 11.63 2.30 -34.63
C ARG A 217 10.49 3.30 -34.81
N TYR A 218 10.82 4.52 -35.21
CA TYR A 218 9.87 5.63 -35.28
C TYR A 218 8.79 5.49 -36.36
N SER A 219 9.08 4.82 -37.49
CA SER A 219 8.11 4.57 -38.56
C SER A 219 6.93 3.73 -38.08
N LYS A 220 7.22 2.59 -37.45
CA LYS A 220 6.19 1.72 -36.85
C LYS A 220 5.40 2.44 -35.77
N ALA A 221 6.07 3.21 -34.91
CA ALA A 221 5.39 4.01 -33.90
C ALA A 221 4.39 5.02 -34.50
N LEU A 222 4.75 5.63 -35.64
CA LEU A 222 3.88 6.58 -36.34
C LEU A 222 2.63 5.91 -36.91
N GLU A 223 2.75 4.73 -37.52
CA GLU A 223 1.61 3.94 -38.03
C GLU A 223 0.61 3.61 -36.91
N ILE A 224 1.13 3.20 -35.75
CA ILE A 224 0.32 2.85 -34.58
C ILE A 224 -0.48 4.07 -34.08
N ILE A 225 0.18 5.22 -33.95
CA ILE A 225 -0.46 6.46 -33.50
C ILE A 225 -1.50 6.96 -34.52
N GLN A 226 -1.22 6.85 -35.82
CA GLN A 226 -2.19 7.20 -36.86
C GLN A 226 -3.45 6.33 -36.79
N ARG A 227 -3.29 5.02 -36.61
CA ARG A 227 -4.42 4.10 -36.46
C ARG A 227 -5.22 4.38 -35.19
N LEU A 228 -4.55 4.69 -34.08
CA LEU A 228 -5.21 5.11 -32.84
C LEU A 228 -6.01 6.42 -32.98
N ASN A 229 -5.55 7.35 -33.82
CA ASN A 229 -6.28 8.59 -34.09
C ASN A 229 -7.62 8.31 -34.80
N LEU A 230 -7.65 7.34 -35.72
CA LEU A 230 -8.88 6.92 -36.41
C LEU A 230 -9.87 6.26 -35.44
N VAL A 231 -9.39 5.44 -34.49
CA VAL A 231 -10.24 4.74 -33.52
C VAL A 231 -10.75 5.67 -32.42
N TYR A 232 -9.95 6.65 -32.00
CA TYR A 232 -10.25 7.51 -30.85
C TYR A 232 -10.27 9.02 -31.22
N PRO A 233 -11.25 9.48 -32.00
CA PRO A 233 -11.28 10.87 -32.51
C PRO A 233 -11.41 11.92 -31.39
N LYS A 234 -11.90 11.56 -30.20
CA LYS A 234 -11.99 12.46 -29.03
C LYS A 234 -10.61 12.99 -28.59
N LYS A 235 -9.53 12.27 -28.90
CA LYS A 235 -8.14 12.63 -28.54
C LYS A 235 -7.35 13.19 -29.74
N ASN A 236 -8.01 13.71 -30.78
CA ASN A 236 -7.34 14.16 -32.01
C ASN A 236 -6.20 15.16 -31.75
N ARG A 237 -6.40 16.16 -30.87
CA ARG A 237 -5.34 17.13 -30.54
C ARG A 237 -4.09 16.47 -29.96
N TYR A 238 -4.27 15.49 -29.07
CA TYR A 238 -3.17 14.76 -28.44
C TYR A 238 -2.38 13.93 -29.45
N PHE A 239 -3.07 13.17 -30.30
CA PHE A 239 -2.41 12.37 -31.33
C PHE A 239 -1.74 13.23 -32.39
N ALA A 240 -2.33 14.38 -32.77
CA ALA A 240 -1.70 15.32 -33.68
C ALA A 240 -0.35 15.85 -33.14
N ASP A 241 -0.28 16.16 -31.85
CA ASP A 241 0.97 16.59 -31.22
C ASP A 241 2.02 15.47 -31.20
N GLN A 242 1.60 14.22 -30.92
CA GLN A 242 2.48 13.05 -30.97
C GLN A 242 3.00 12.74 -32.38
N ILE A 243 2.15 12.85 -33.40
CA ILE A 243 2.54 12.66 -34.81
C ILE A 243 3.58 13.72 -35.20
N ARG A 244 3.34 15.00 -34.87
CA ARG A 244 4.31 16.08 -35.14
C ARG A 244 5.64 15.85 -34.43
N PHE A 245 5.61 15.31 -33.21
CA PHE A 245 6.81 14.96 -32.47
C PHE A 245 7.57 13.80 -33.15
N LEU A 246 6.87 12.74 -33.54
CA LEU A 246 7.44 11.59 -34.24
C LEU A 246 8.05 11.96 -35.59
N GLU A 247 7.37 12.79 -36.38
CA GLU A 247 7.89 13.31 -37.66
C GLU A 247 9.21 14.06 -37.46
N LYS A 248 9.28 14.93 -36.44
CA LYS A 248 10.53 15.63 -36.09
C LYS A 248 11.64 14.66 -35.68
N LEU A 249 11.31 13.62 -34.91
CA LEU A 249 12.28 12.59 -34.53
C LEU A 249 12.78 11.79 -35.73
N ILE A 250 11.91 11.44 -36.67
CA ILE A 250 12.29 10.74 -37.91
C ILE A 250 13.23 11.63 -38.73
N ILE A 251 12.90 12.91 -38.91
CA ILE A 251 13.76 13.86 -39.64
C ILE A 251 15.13 14.01 -38.97
N ASN A 252 15.18 14.07 -37.64
CA ASN A 252 16.44 14.18 -36.91
C ASN A 252 17.27 12.89 -37.00
N ASN A 253 16.64 11.73 -36.90
CA ASN A 253 17.33 10.44 -37.01
C ASN A 253 17.91 10.22 -38.41
N ASN A 254 17.17 10.60 -39.46
CA ASN A 254 17.62 10.48 -40.85
C ASN A 254 18.72 11.50 -41.23
N LYS A 255 18.94 12.53 -40.40
CA LYS A 255 19.99 13.54 -40.58
C LYS A 255 21.28 13.21 -39.84
N LYS A 256 21.28 12.15 -39.03
CA LYS A 256 22.42 11.70 -38.22
C LYS A 256 23.15 10.58 -38.94
#